data_AF-A0A496AIW5-F1
#
_entry.id   AF-A0A496AIW5-F1
#
_cell.length_a   1.000
_cell.length_b   1.000
_cell.length_c   1.000
_cell.angle_alpha   90.00
_cell.angle_beta   90.00
_cell.angle_gamma   90.00
#
_symmetry.space_group_name_H-M   'P 1'
#
loop_
_entity.id
_entity.type
_entity.pdbx_description
1 polymer ?
#
loop_
_entity_poly.entity_id
_entity_poly.type
_entity_poly.pdbx_seq_one_letter_code
_entity_poly.pdbx_strand_id
1 'polypeptide(L)' 'MLTFEEKLERLKKIVEELESPETMALDSSLNLFEEGVGLVRSCKELLEQAELRIQNVTEQVTEGDESDPMEDIENGE' A
#
# COMPACT_ATOMS: atom_id res chain seq x y z
N MET A 1 -17.09 -3.65 -1.60
CA MET A 1 -15.69 -3.57 -1.13
C MET A 1 -15.27 -2.13 -1.28
N LEU A 2 -14.77 -1.48 -0.23
CA LEU A 2 -14.36 -0.07 -0.28
C LEU A 2 -13.03 0.09 -1.02
N THR A 3 -12.83 1.21 -1.71
CA THR A 3 -11.54 1.61 -2.30
C THR A 3 -10.52 2.01 -1.22
N PHE A 4 -9.26 2.20 -1.60
CA PHE A 4 -8.23 2.70 -0.69
C PHE A 4 -8.60 4.08 -0.13
N GLU A 5 -9.03 4.99 -1.00
CA GLU A 5 -9.42 6.36 -0.66
C GLU A 5 -10.62 6.36 0.29
N GLU A 6 -11.63 5.52 0.03
CA GLU A 6 -12.80 5.39 0.90
C GLU A 6 -12.43 4.86 2.29
N LYS A 7 -11.53 3.87 2.37
CA LYS A 7 -11.03 3.34 3.65
C LYS A 7 -10.24 4.39 4.42
N LEU A 8 -9.36 5.13 3.74
CA LEU A 8 -8.57 6.19 4.34
C LEU A 8 -9.47 7.32 4.86
N GLU A 9 -10.49 7.70 4.10
CA GLU A 9 -11.46 8.71 4.50
C GLU A 9 -12.27 8.27 5.72
N ARG A 10 -12.71 7.00 5.77
CA ARG A 10 -13.37 6.46 6.97
C ARG A 10 -12.44 6.46 8.18
N LEU A 11 -11.18 6.08 8.00
CA LEU A 11 -10.20 6.08 9.09
C LEU A 11 -9.99 7.48 9.67
N LYS A 12 -9.92 8.52 8.83
CA LYS A 12 -9.83 9.91 9.30
C LYS A 12 -11.04 10.31 10.15
N LYS A 13 -12.24 9.98 9.68
CA LYS A 13 -13.48 10.24 10.45
C LYS A 13 -13.50 9.53 11.80
N ILE A 14 -13.04 8.28 11.84
CA ILE A 14 -12.92 7.53 13.10
C ILE A 14 -11.98 8.26 14.07
N VAL A 15 -10.84 8.77 13.59
CA VAL A 15 -9.92 9.56 14.42
C VAL A 15 -10.60 10.82 14.95
N GLU A 16 -11.26 11.59 14.08
CA GLU A 16 -12.00 12.81 14.48
C GLU A 16 -13.09 12.51 15.53
N GLU A 17 -13.83 11.40 15.35
CA GLU A 17 -14.87 10.95 16.27
C GLU A 17 -14.27 10.55 17.64
N LEU A 18 -13.13 9.84 17.64
CA LEU A 18 -12.44 9.42 18.87
C LEU A 18 -11.76 10.59 19.62
N GLU A 19 -11.36 11.65 18.91
CA GLU A 19 -10.79 12.87 19.48
C GLU A 19 -11.84 13.77 20.16
N SER A 20 -13.13 13.47 20.02
CA SER A 20 -14.25 14.19 20.64
C SER A 20 -14.97 13.37 21.73
N PRO A 21 -14.29 12.97 22.82
CA PRO A 21 -14.79 11.99 23.78
C PRO A 21 -15.93 12.49 24.69
N GLU A 22 -16.24 13.80 24.73
CA GLU A 22 -17.16 14.39 25.72
C GLU A 22 -18.60 13.84 25.67
N THR A 23 -19.01 13.20 24.56
CA THR A 23 -20.36 12.64 24.40
C THR A 23 -20.38 11.15 24.03
N MET A 24 -19.21 10.49 24.00
CA MET A 24 -19.10 9.13 23.48
C MET A 24 -19.16 8.07 24.58
N ALA A 25 -20.06 7.10 24.42
CA ALA A 25 -20.12 5.93 25.27
C ALA A 25 -18.91 5.00 25.02
N LEU A 26 -18.42 4.34 26.08
CA LEU A 26 -17.26 3.45 26.02
C LEU A 26 -17.39 2.37 24.94
N ASP A 27 -18.56 1.71 24.85
CA ASP A 27 -18.81 0.68 23.84
C ASP A 27 -18.70 1.23 22.41
N SER A 28 -19.15 2.47 22.19
CA SER A 28 -19.00 3.14 20.88
C SER A 28 -17.53 3.41 20.56
N SER A 29 -16.74 3.88 21.54
CA SER A 29 -15.30 4.11 21.36
C SER A 29 -14.55 2.80 21.04
N LEU A 30 -14.94 1.70 21.69
CA LEU A 30 -14.36 0.37 21.42
C LEU A 30 -14.69 -0.10 19.99
N ASN A 31 -15.94 0.04 19.55
CA ASN A 31 -16.35 -0.32 18.19
C ASN A 31 -15.59 0.49 17.13
N LEU A 32 -15.45 1.79 17.32
CA LEU A 32 -14.70 2.66 16.41
C LEU A 32 -13.22 2.30 16.37
N PHE A 33 -12.63 1.95 17.52
CA PHE A 33 -11.25 1.49 17.58
C PHE A 33 -11.05 0.18 16.80
N GLU A 34 -11.92 -0.81 17.01
CA GLU A 34 -11.87 -2.09 16.28
C GLU A 34 -12.02 -1.88 14.77
N GLU A 35 -12.97 -1.04 14.35
CA GLU A 35 -13.14 -0.67 12.95
C GLU A 35 -11.87 -0.01 12.38
N GLY A 36 -11.31 0.97 13.10
CA GLY A 36 -10.09 1.67 12.72
C GLY A 36 -8.90 0.72 12.53
N VAL A 37 -8.70 -0.23 13.45
CA VAL A 37 -7.65 -1.26 13.34
C VAL A 37 -7.87 -2.13 12.10
N GLY A 38 -9.12 -2.52 11.81
CA GLY A 38 -9.47 -3.27 10.60
C GLY A 38 -9.15 -2.50 9.32
N LEU A 39 -9.50 -1.21 9.26
CA LEU A 39 -9.22 -0.35 8.11
C LEU A 39 -7.71 -0.18 7.90
N VAL A 40 -6.93 0.05 8.96
CA VAL A 40 -5.46 0.17 8.86
C VAL A 40 -4.85 -1.10 8.28
N ARG A 41 -5.26 -2.28 8.75
CA ARG A 41 -4.78 -3.57 8.21
C ARG A 41 -5.11 -3.69 6.73
N SER A 42 -6.35 -3.40 6.34
CA SER A 42 -6.77 -3.50 4.95
C SER A 42 -6.07 -2.49 4.03
N CYS A 43 -5.78 -1.28 4.52
CA CYS A 43 -4.99 -0.31 3.76
C CYS A 43 -3.55 -0.78 3.55
N LYS A 44 -2.92 -1.39 4.56
CA LYS A 44 -1.57 -1.96 4.43
C LYS A 44 -1.52 -3.06 3.37
N GLU A 45 -2.46 -3.99 3.41
CA GLU A 45 -2.55 -5.08 2.41
C GLU A 45 -2.70 -4.53 0.98
N LEU A 46 -3.49 -3.48 0.79
CA LEU A 46 -3.63 -2.83 -0.53
C LEU A 46 -2.33 -2.17 -0.99
N LEU A 47 -1.61 -1.52 -0.08
CA LEU A 47 -0.32 -0.89 -0.39
C LEU A 47 0.76 -1.93 -0.73
N GLU A 48 0.83 -3.03 0.02
CA GLU A 48 1.75 -4.14 -0.25
C GLU A 48 1.48 -4.76 -1.63
N GLN A 49 0.22 -4.95 -2.00
CA GLN A 49 -0.15 -5.43 -3.34
C GLN A 49 0.26 -4.44 -4.44
N ALA A 50 0.10 -3.14 -4.20
CA ALA A 50 0.49 -2.10 -5.14
C ALA A 50 2.03 -2.06 -5.30
N GLU A 51 2.78 -2.17 -4.21
CA GLU A 51 4.25 -2.22 -4.21
C GLU A 51 4.76 -3.43 -4.99
N LEU A 52 4.21 -4.62 -4.73
CA LEU A 52 4.55 -5.84 -5.48
C LEU A 52 4.29 -5.68 -6.97
N ARG A 53 3.18 -5.05 -7.35
CA ARG A 53 2.85 -4.79 -8.75
C ARG A 53 3.86 -3.84 -9.39
N ILE A 54 4.29 -2.80 -8.68
CA ILE A 54 5.32 -1.86 -9.14
C ILE A 54 6.64 -2.62 -9.36
N GLN A 55 7.08 -3.40 -8.37
CA GLN A 55 8.31 -4.18 -8.45
C GLN A 55 8.32 -5.10 -9.67
N ASN A 56 7.25 -5.90 -9.87
CA ASN A 56 7.15 -6.82 -11.01
C ASN A 56 7.22 -6.09 -12.36
N VAL A 57 6.64 -4.88 -12.47
CA VAL A 57 6.69 -4.10 -13.71
C VAL A 57 8.09 -3.53 -13.92
N THR A 58 8.74 -3.05 -12.86
CA THR A 58 10.12 -2.52 -12.93
C THR A 58 11.13 -3.60 -13.32
N GLU A 59 11.05 -4.80 -12.77
CA GLU A 59 11.93 -5.93 -13.11
C GLU A 59 11.81 -6.33 -14.59
N GLN A 60 10.58 -6.35 -15.13
CA GLN A 60 10.34 -6.63 -16.55
C GLN A 60 10.91 -5.56 -17.49
N VAL A 61 10.98 -4.30 -17.05
CA VAL A 61 11.58 -3.22 -17.84
C VAL A 61 13.09 -3.34 -17.86
N THR A 62 13.72 -3.78 -16.76
CA THR A 62 15.18 -3.91 -16.67
C THR A 62 15.73 -5.12 -17.42
N GLU A 63 14.99 -6.24 -17.48
CA GLU A 63 15.40 -7.42 -18.26
C GLU A 63 15.32 -7.21 -19.78
N GLY A 64 14.64 -6.14 -20.24
CA GLY A 64 14.48 -5.82 -21.66
C GLY A 64 15.56 -4.91 -22.26
N ASP A 65 16.51 -4.42 -21.48
CA ASP A 65 17.48 -3.37 -21.91
C ASP A 65 18.96 -3.79 -21.81
N GLU A 66 19.27 -5.03 -21.38
CA GLU A 66 20.64 -5.57 -21.34
C GLU A 66 21.06 -6.32 -22.61
N SER A 67 20.70 -5.80 -23.79
CA SER A 67 21.37 -6.18 -25.03
C SER A 67 22.43 -5.13 -25.39
N ASP A 68 23.56 -5.18 -24.70
CA ASP A 68 24.82 -4.72 -25.30
C ASP A 68 25.73 -5.95 -25.45
N PRO A 69 25.67 -6.66 -26.61
CA PRO A 69 26.69 -7.63 -26.93
C PRO A 69 27.94 -6.83 -27.25
N MET A 70 28.77 -6.58 -26.24
CA MET A 70 30.15 -6.19 -26.49
C MET A 70 30.80 -7.37 -27.19
N GLU A 71 30.84 -7.31 -28.52
CA GLU A 71 31.55 -8.26 -29.36
C GLU A 71 33.00 -8.31 -28.86
N ASP A 72 33.37 -9.46 -28.29
CA ASP A 72 34.75 -9.89 -28.20
C ASP A 72 35.34 -9.86 -29.61
N ILE A 73 35.95 -8.74 -30.00
CA ILE A 73 36.89 -8.74 -31.12
C ILE A 73 38.18 -9.39 -30.60
N GLU A 74 38.10 -10.70 -30.39
CA GLU A 74 39.23 -11.60 -30.40
C GLU A 74 39.42 -12.05 -31.85
N ASN A 75 40.46 -11.50 -32.50
CA ASN A 75 41.22 -12.09 -33.61
C ASN A 75 42.38 -11.12 -33.84
N GLY A 76 43.67 -11.46 -33.71
CA GLY A 76 44.30 -12.74 -33.96
C GLY A 76 45.39 -12.47 -35.01
N GLU A 77 46.65 -12.56 -34.56
CA GLU A 77 47.92 -12.49 -35.33
C GLU A 77 48.38 -11.14 -35.93
#